data_AF-A0A3D4B8M5-F1
#
_entry.id   AF-A0A3D4B8M5-F1
#
_cell.length_a   1.000
_cell.length_b   1.000
_cell.length_c   1.000
_cell.angle_alpha   90.00
_cell.angle_beta   90.00
_cell.angle_gamma   90.00
#
_symmetry.space_group_name_H-M   'P 1'
#
loop_
_entity.id
_entity.type
_entity.pdbx_description
1 polymer ?
#
loop_
_entity_poly.entity_id
_entity_poly.type
_entity_poly.pdbx_seq_one_letter_code
_entity_poly.pdbx_strand_id
1 'polypeptide(L)' 'MFEVFLGVTMCSVVIVSLVAIILVAKSQLVQSGDVTITINNDPDKAITVPGGGKLLNVLAA' A
#
# COMPACT_ATOMS: atom_id res chain seq x y z
N MET A 1 -5.08 -27.79 30.54
CA MET A 1 -5.96 -27.10 29.58
C MET A 1 -5.66 -25.61 29.51
N PHE A 2 -5.61 -24.90 30.64
CA PHE A 2 -5.26 -23.46 30.69
C PHE A 2 -3.88 -23.16 30.07
N GLU A 3 -2.86 -23.97 30.35
CA GLU A 3 -1.50 -23.81 29.80
C GLU A 3 -1.46 -23.86 28.26
N VAL A 4 -2.26 -24.75 27.65
CA VAL A 4 -2.36 -24.87 26.20
C VAL A 4 -3.03 -23.63 25.61
N PHE A 5 -4.11 -23.16 26.23
CA PHE A 5 -4.76 -21.91 25.83
C PHE A 5 -3.78 -20.73 25.91
N LEU A 6 -3.05 -20.61 27.02
CA LEU A 6 -2.10 -19.52 27.22
C LEU A 6 -0.98 -19.52 26.17
N GLY A 7 -0.42 -20.70 25.87
CA GLY A 7 0.61 -20.86 24.84
C GLY A 7 0.11 -20.53 23.43
N VAL A 8 -1.07 -21.02 23.05
CA VAL A 8 -1.68 -20.73 21.74
C VAL A 8 -2.00 -19.24 21.62
N THR A 9 -2.62 -18.63 22.65
CA THR A 9 -2.96 -17.21 22.63
C THR A 9 -1.71 -16.33 22.52
N MET A 10 -0.65 -16.62 23.29
CA MET A 10 0.60 -15.86 23.21
C MET A 10 1.21 -15.94 21.80
N CYS A 11 1.27 -17.13 21.21
CA CYS A 11 1.79 -17.32 19.85
C CYS A 11 0.98 -16.53 18.81
N SER A 12 -0.36 -16.65 18.85
CA SER A 12 -1.24 -15.93 17.93
C SER A 12 -1.12 -14.41 18.06
N VAL A 13 -1.00 -13.88 19.29
CA VAL A 13 -0.82 -12.45 19.53
C VAL A 13 0.48 -11.94 18.91
N VAL A 14 1.58 -12.68 19.04
CA VAL A 14 2.88 -12.29 18.45
C VAL A 14 2.82 -12.30 16.92
N ILE A 15 2.18 -13.29 16.31
CA ILE A 15 2.05 -13.36 14.85
C ILE A 15 1.17 -12.20 14.34
N VAL A 16 0.02 -11.96 14.97
CA VAL A 16 -0.90 -10.89 14.58
C VAL A 16 -0.25 -9.51 14.77
N SER A 17 0.48 -9.30 15.87
CA SER A 17 1.18 -8.03 16.09
C SER A 17 2.25 -7.78 15.03
N LEU A 18 3.02 -8.81 14.66
CA LEU A 18 4.01 -8.71 13.60
C LEU A 18 3.38 -8.40 12.24
N VAL A 19 2.29 -9.08 11.88
CA VAL A 19 1.56 -8.80 10.64
C VAL A 19 1.01 -7.38 10.63
N ALA A 20 0.45 -6.91 11.74
CA ALA A 20 -0.05 -5.55 11.86
C ALA A 20 1.07 -4.51 11.65
N ILE A 21 2.25 -4.72 12.26
CA ILE A 21 3.42 -3.86 12.05
C ILE A 21 3.82 -3.82 10.58
N ILE A 22 3.91 -4.98 9.92
CA ILE A 22 4.28 -5.07 8.50
C ILE A 22 3.26 -4.33 7.63
N LEU A 23 1.97 -4.47 7.90
CA LEU A 23 0.92 -3.80 7.13
C LEU A 23 0.96 -2.28 7.29
N VAL A 24 1.18 -1.77 8.51
CA VAL A 24 1.35 -0.32 8.76
C VAL A 24 2.61 0.21 8.08
N ALA A 25 3.71 -0.54 8.12
CA ALA A 25 4.93 -0.17 7.39
C ALA A 25 4.68 -0.13 5.88
N LYS A 26 4.00 -1.15 5.33
CA LYS A 26 3.65 -1.23 3.91
C LYS A 26 2.76 -0.06 3.48
N SER A 27 1.78 0.35 4.28
CA SER A 27 0.89 1.47 3.94
C SER A 27 1.62 2.81 3.82
N GLN A 28 2.79 2.95 4.46
CA GLN A 28 3.62 4.16 4.34
C GLN A 28 4.71 4.04 3.26
N LEU A 29 5.27 2.84 3.08
CA LEU A 29 6.36 2.60 2.12
C LEU A 29 5.87 2.47 0.67
N VAL A 30 4.59 2.20 0.46
CA VAL A 30 3.98 2.19 -0.88
C VAL A 30 3.44 3.58 -1.19
N GLN A 31 4.08 4.25 -2.15
CA GLN A 31 3.69 5.54 -2.71
C GLN A 31 2.21 5.50 -3.14
N SER A 32 1.33 6.09 -2.33
CA SER A 32 -0.13 6.12 -2.56
C SER A 32 -0.62 7.52 -2.97
N GLY A 33 0.30 8.39 -3.41
CA GLY A 33 0.00 9.76 -3.79
C GLY A 33 -0.39 9.93 -5.25
N ASP A 34 -0.85 11.13 -5.57
CA ASP A 34 -1.05 11.56 -6.95
C ASP A 34 0.30 11.65 -7.67
N VAL A 35 0.35 11.12 -8.89
CA VAL A 35 1.52 11.10 -9.74
C VAL A 35 1.28 12.03 -10.92
N THR A 36 2.23 12.93 -11.16
CA THR A 36 2.23 13.77 -12.35
C THR A 36 2.89 13.02 -13.51
N ILE A 37 2.15 12.82 -14.58
CA ILE A 37 2.62 12.18 -15.82
C ILE A 37 2.87 13.28 -16.84
N THR A 38 4.12 13.45 -17.26
CA THR A 38 4.50 14.36 -18.34
C THR A 38 4.42 13.65 -19.69
N ILE A 39 3.71 14.22 -20.66
CA ILE A 39 3.57 13.65 -22.00
C ILE A 39 4.58 14.34 -22.93
N ASN A 40 5.47 13.57 -23.56
CA ASN A 40 6.44 14.07 -24.55
C ASN A 40 7.33 15.23 -24.07
N ASN A 41 7.64 15.30 -22.77
CA ASN A 41 8.38 16.41 -22.15
C ASN A 41 7.69 17.79 -22.28
N ASP A 42 6.38 17.80 -22.58
CA ASP A 42 5.57 19.00 -22.67
C ASP A 42 4.85 19.22 -21.32
N PRO A 43 5.22 20.25 -20.55
CA PRO A 43 4.63 20.52 -19.24
C PRO A 43 3.16 20.93 -19.34
N ASP A 44 2.71 21.48 -20.48
CA ASP A 44 1.33 21.93 -20.67
C ASP A 44 0.36 20.74 -20.87
N LYS A 45 0.90 19.55 -21.16
CA LYS A 45 0.15 18.29 -21.31
C LYS A 45 0.28 17.38 -20.10
N ALA A 46 0.86 17.87 -19.00
CA ALA A 46 1.00 17.07 -17.79
C ALA A 46 -0.37 16.81 -17.14
N ILE A 47 -0.59 15.56 -16.73
CA ILE A 47 -1.81 15.14 -16.04
C ILE A 47 -1.46 14.61 -14.65
N THR A 48 -2.26 14.98 -13.65
CA THR A 48 -2.09 14.50 -12.28
C THR A 48 -3.18 13.50 -11.98
N VAL A 49 -2.79 12.28 -11.63
CA VAL A 49 -3.73 11.17 -11.38
C VAL A 49 -3.34 10.38 -10.14
N PRO A 50 -4.29 9.73 -9.47
CA PRO A 50 -3.96 8.82 -8.38
C PRO A 50 -3.09 7.67 -8.88
N GLY A 51 -1.99 7.40 -8.16
CA GLY A 51 -1.07 6.30 -8.48
C GLY A 51 -1.71 4.92 -8.37
N GLY A 52 -1.22 3.95 -9.16
CA GLY A 52 -1.65 2.54 -9.10
C GLY A 52 -2.63 2.10 -10.20
N GLY A 53 -3.16 3.03 -11.01
CA GLY A 53 -3.96 2.73 -12.20
C GLY A 53 -3.12 2.34 -13.44
N LYS A 54 -3.78 1.80 -14.48
CA LYS A 54 -3.13 1.52 -15.77
C LYS A 54 -3.03 2.79 -16.61
N LEU A 55 -1.89 3.03 -17.24
CA LEU A 55 -1.66 4.20 -18.12
C LEU A 55 -2.68 4.32 -19.26
N LEU A 56 -3.07 3.20 -19.86
CA LEU A 56 -4.07 3.20 -20.95
C LEU A 56 -5.42 3.78 -20.51
N ASN A 57 -5.83 3.56 -19.25
CA ASN A 57 -7.09 4.08 -18.75
C ASN A 57 -7.00 5.57 -18.42
N VAL A 58 -5.81 6.03 -18.01
CA VAL A 58 -5.53 7.43 -17.69
C VAL A 58 -5.48 8.29 -18.95
N LEU A 59 -4.93 7.77 -20.06
CA LEU A 59 -4.80 8.49 -21.33
C LEU A 59 -6.04 8.39 -22.24
N ALA A 60 -6.99 7.51 -21.91
CA ALA A 60 -8.22 7.32 -22.69
C ALA A 60 -9.38 8.23 -22.25
N ALA A 61 -9.26 8.86 -21.08
CA ALA A 61 -10.17 9.90 -20.60
C ALA A 61 -9.84 11.24 -21.28
#